data_AF-A0A520TL09-F1
#
_entry.id   AF-A0A520TL09-F1
#
_cell.length_a   1.000
_cell.length_b   1.000
_cell.length_c   1.000
_cell.angle_alpha   90.00
_cell.angle_beta   90.00
_cell.angle_gamma   90.00
#
_symmetry.space_group_name_H-M   'P 1'
#
loop_
_entity.id
_entity.type
_entity.pdbx_description
1 polymer ?
#
loop_
_entity_poly.entity_id
_entity_poly.type
_entity_poly.pdbx_seq_one_letter_code
_entity_poly.pdbx_strand_id
1 'polypeptide(L)'
;MRKKIFLTILISFSFILGLEANTKCSIDKQLNKDTLSKLSEFRTQTKEICLKCSGKKCQLKDWPVEKSNDAAVCKLLFCTASYVSRVVKMPDDVKPGKSLISFNFFLTNKGRIKGVDITNVKGEMNDRQAYKYITSFAKKTRFEPLMLDGNVYQLSNLSGQVIAISGPLRDLEDNMPHDSGIWRN
;
A
#
# COMPACT_ATOMS: atom_id res chain seq x y z
N MET A 1 58.77 22.56 -20.41
CA MET A 1 57.74 23.11 -19.50
C MET A 1 56.43 23.22 -20.26
N ARG A 2 55.30 22.97 -19.57
CA ARG A 2 53.88 23.14 -19.99
C ARG A 2 53.35 22.06 -20.93
N LYS A 3 52.15 21.49 -20.75
CA LYS A 3 51.18 21.39 -19.65
C LYS A 3 50.24 20.26 -20.12
N LYS A 4 50.09 19.16 -19.36
CA LYS A 4 49.17 18.07 -19.74
C LYS A 4 47.73 18.58 -19.59
N ILE A 5 46.98 18.61 -20.68
CA ILE A 5 45.54 18.92 -20.66
C ILE A 5 44.81 17.62 -20.30
N PHE A 6 44.35 17.54 -19.06
CA PHE A 6 43.42 16.50 -18.63
C PHE A 6 42.03 16.85 -19.14
N LEU A 7 41.51 16.04 -20.06
CA LEU A 7 40.13 16.10 -20.52
C LEU A 7 39.25 15.39 -19.48
N THR A 8 38.70 16.12 -18.52
CA THR A 8 37.71 15.58 -17.57
C THR A 8 36.38 15.38 -18.28
N ILE A 9 36.01 14.12 -18.49
CA ILE A 9 34.70 13.67 -18.96
C ILE A 9 33.69 13.97 -17.85
N LEU A 10 32.82 14.95 -18.10
CA LEU A 10 31.63 15.22 -17.28
C LEU A 10 30.62 14.10 -17.55
N ILE A 11 30.66 13.06 -16.72
CA ILE A 11 29.60 12.04 -16.68
C ILE A 11 28.40 12.74 -16.06
N SER A 12 27.49 13.20 -16.92
CA SER A 12 26.16 13.67 -16.52
C SER A 12 25.45 12.51 -15.83
N PHE A 13 25.40 12.58 -14.50
CA PHE A 13 24.65 11.68 -13.67
C PHE A 13 23.18 11.90 -14.03
N SER A 14 22.63 11.03 -14.88
CA SER A 14 21.21 10.97 -15.15
C SER A 14 20.52 10.75 -13.81
N PHE A 15 19.89 11.79 -13.28
CA PHE A 15 18.87 11.66 -12.25
C PHE A 15 17.75 10.82 -12.86
N ILE A 16 17.85 9.51 -12.72
CA ILE A 16 16.70 8.64 -12.80
C ILE A 16 15.90 8.98 -11.55
N LEU A 17 15.07 10.02 -11.67
CA LEU A 17 13.90 10.16 -10.83
C LEU A 17 13.05 8.94 -11.15
N GLY A 18 13.27 7.87 -10.40
CA GLY A 18 12.40 6.71 -10.38
C GLY A 18 11.05 7.19 -9.92
N LEU A 19 10.19 7.53 -10.89
CA LEU A 19 8.78 7.73 -10.66
C LEU A 19 8.25 6.34 -10.32
N GLU A 20 8.24 6.00 -9.04
CA GLU A 20 7.78 4.70 -8.54
C GLU A 20 6.30 4.56 -8.88
N ALA A 21 6.02 3.94 -10.03
CA ALA A 21 4.68 3.50 -10.31
C ALA A 21 4.33 2.47 -9.23
N ASN A 22 3.25 2.77 -8.50
CA ASN A 22 2.49 1.76 -7.79
C ASN A 22 3.18 1.17 -6.54
N THR A 23 3.46 1.97 -5.51
CA THR A 23 3.94 1.48 -4.19
C THR A 23 2.84 1.22 -3.15
N LYS A 24 1.60 1.66 -3.41
CA LYS A 24 0.49 1.52 -2.47
C LYS A 24 -0.29 0.23 -2.63
N CYS A 25 -0.47 -0.48 -1.53
CA CYS A 25 -1.27 -1.70 -1.40
C CYS A 25 -2.77 -1.38 -1.35
N SER A 26 -3.56 -2.31 -1.89
CA SER A 26 -5.02 -2.24 -1.89
C SER A 26 -5.57 -2.81 -0.57
N ILE A 27 -5.36 -2.06 0.50
CA ILE A 27 -5.67 -2.49 1.87
C ILE A 27 -7.16 -2.45 2.23
N ASP A 28 -7.94 -1.67 1.48
CA ASP A 28 -9.39 -1.49 1.57
C ASP A 28 -10.16 -2.44 0.65
N LYS A 29 -9.46 -3.13 -0.27
CA LYS A 29 -10.02 -4.14 -1.16
C LYS A 29 -9.79 -5.54 -0.60
N GLN A 30 -10.71 -6.43 -0.94
CA GLN A 30 -10.65 -7.83 -0.56
C GLN A 30 -10.51 -8.72 -1.80
N LEU A 31 -9.66 -9.74 -1.71
CA LEU A 31 -9.59 -10.79 -2.74
C LEU A 31 -10.93 -11.52 -2.85
N ASN A 32 -11.33 -11.84 -4.09
CA ASN A 32 -12.44 -12.75 -4.32
C ASN A 32 -12.05 -14.18 -3.91
N LYS A 33 -13.05 -15.06 -3.72
CA LYS A 33 -12.82 -16.42 -3.23
C LYS A 33 -11.95 -17.28 -4.16
N ASP A 34 -12.07 -17.09 -5.46
CA ASP A 34 -11.36 -17.90 -6.46
C ASP A 34 -9.87 -17.55 -6.53
N THR A 35 -9.55 -16.25 -6.47
CA THR A 35 -8.16 -15.79 -6.34
C THR A 35 -7.58 -16.18 -5.00
N LEU A 36 -8.37 -16.12 -3.92
CA LEU A 36 -7.93 -16.50 -2.58
C LEU A 36 -7.56 -17.98 -2.49
N SER A 37 -8.37 -18.87 -3.09
CA SER A 37 -8.12 -20.33 -3.06
C SER A 37 -6.86 -20.75 -3.81
N LYS A 38 -6.49 -20.02 -4.87
CA LYS A 38 -5.28 -20.26 -5.68
C LYS A 38 -4.09 -19.38 -5.30
N LEU A 39 -4.25 -18.53 -4.27
CA LEU A 39 -3.28 -17.49 -3.95
C LEU A 39 -1.88 -18.03 -3.64
N SER A 40 -1.80 -19.13 -2.89
CA SER A 40 -0.52 -19.75 -2.53
C SER A 40 0.24 -20.27 -3.74
N GLU A 41 -0.48 -20.83 -4.72
CA GLU A 41 0.10 -21.34 -5.96
C GLU A 41 0.67 -20.19 -6.78
N PHE A 42 -0.14 -19.15 -7.03
CA PHE A 42 0.29 -17.98 -7.80
C PHE A 42 1.45 -17.24 -7.14
N ARG A 43 1.42 -17.09 -5.81
CA ARG A 43 2.53 -16.49 -5.06
C ARG A 43 3.81 -17.29 -5.22
N THR A 44 3.74 -18.62 -5.19
CA THR A 44 4.92 -19.48 -5.35
C THR A 44 5.50 -19.35 -6.76
N GLN A 45 4.66 -19.36 -7.79
CA GLN A 45 5.07 -19.21 -9.20
C GLN A 45 5.68 -17.84 -9.50
N THR A 46 5.21 -16.78 -8.83
CA THR A 46 5.60 -15.40 -9.13
C THR A 46 6.58 -14.79 -8.13
N LYS A 47 7.00 -15.53 -7.09
CA LYS A 47 7.85 -14.99 -6.00
C LYS A 47 9.13 -14.32 -6.51
N GLU A 48 9.84 -14.94 -7.44
CA GLU A 48 11.11 -14.42 -7.98
C GLU A 48 10.88 -13.21 -8.90
N ILE A 49 9.67 -13.05 -9.43
CA ILE A 49 9.30 -11.92 -10.27
C ILE A 49 8.90 -10.74 -9.38
N CYS A 50 8.09 -10.99 -8.35
CA CYS A 50 7.45 -9.96 -7.55
C CYS A 50 8.23 -9.55 -6.30
N LEU A 51 9.11 -10.40 -5.75
CA LEU A 51 9.71 -10.19 -4.44
C LEU A 51 11.24 -10.14 -4.47
N LYS A 52 11.81 -9.40 -3.53
CA LYS A 52 13.20 -9.54 -3.06
C LYS A 52 13.14 -10.04 -1.62
N CYS A 53 13.70 -11.21 -1.34
CA CYS A 53 13.70 -11.80 0.00
C CYS A 53 15.12 -11.88 0.55
N SER A 54 15.27 -11.55 1.83
CA SER A 54 16.50 -11.71 2.60
C SER A 54 16.16 -12.31 3.96
N GLY A 55 16.66 -13.52 4.21
CA GLY A 55 16.23 -14.33 5.35
C GLY A 55 14.73 -14.57 5.34
N LYS A 56 14.04 -14.29 6.46
CA LYS A 56 12.58 -14.46 6.62
C LYS A 56 11.76 -13.19 6.32
N LYS A 57 12.36 -12.22 5.62
CA LYS A 57 11.71 -10.95 5.25
C LYS A 57 11.75 -10.79 3.73
N CYS A 58 10.61 -10.41 3.17
CA CYS A 58 10.47 -10.09 1.75
C CYS A 58 9.97 -8.65 1.58
N GLN A 59 10.21 -8.11 0.39
CA GLN A 59 9.71 -6.82 -0.08
C GLN A 59 9.23 -6.99 -1.51
N LEU A 60 8.24 -6.20 -1.92
CA LEU A 60 7.88 -6.09 -3.33
C LEU A 60 9.05 -5.49 -4.12
N LYS A 61 9.27 -5.98 -5.34
CA LYS A 61 10.18 -5.32 -6.28
C LYS A 61 9.59 -4.00 -6.71
N ASP A 62 10.47 -3.02 -6.90
CA ASP A 62 10.15 -1.78 -7.58
C ASP A 62 9.95 -2.06 -9.07
N TRP A 63 8.97 -1.39 -9.66
CA TRP A 63 8.62 -1.56 -11.06
C TRP A 63 8.74 -0.22 -11.80
N PRO A 64 9.31 -0.23 -13.01
CA PRO A 64 9.26 0.94 -13.87
C PRO A 64 7.82 1.17 -14.36
N VAL A 65 7.48 2.42 -14.73
CA VAL A 65 6.11 2.83 -15.09
C VAL A 65 5.55 2.01 -16.24
N GLU A 66 6.41 1.63 -17.19
CA GLU A 66 6.08 0.82 -18.38
C GLU A 66 5.62 -0.59 -18.01
N LYS A 67 5.95 -1.07 -16.80
CA LYS A 67 5.54 -2.39 -16.26
C LYS A 67 4.49 -2.28 -15.16
N SER A 68 3.65 -1.24 -15.23
CA SER A 68 2.57 -1.01 -14.28
C SER A 68 1.58 -2.17 -14.15
N ASN A 69 1.33 -2.94 -15.23
CA ASN A 69 0.49 -4.12 -15.20
C ASN A 69 1.10 -5.26 -14.35
N ASP A 70 2.40 -5.53 -14.52
CA ASP A 70 3.12 -6.52 -13.71
C ASP A 70 3.10 -6.11 -12.23
N ALA A 71 3.33 -4.81 -11.95
CA ALA A 71 3.23 -4.26 -10.61
C ALA A 71 1.84 -4.46 -10.00
N ALA A 72 0.77 -4.25 -10.78
CA ALA A 72 -0.61 -4.45 -10.34
C ALA A 72 -0.89 -5.92 -10.01
N VAL A 73 -0.39 -6.87 -10.79
CA VAL A 73 -0.49 -8.31 -10.50
C VAL A 73 0.25 -8.65 -9.21
N CYS A 74 1.50 -8.18 -9.04
CA CYS A 74 2.26 -8.41 -7.82
C CYS A 74 1.54 -7.82 -6.58
N LYS A 75 0.93 -6.64 -6.69
CA LYS A 75 0.09 -6.09 -5.62
C LYS A 75 -1.13 -6.93 -5.31
N LEU A 76 -1.83 -7.40 -6.35
CA LEU A 76 -3.00 -8.25 -6.16
C LEU A 76 -2.63 -9.49 -5.35
N LEU A 77 -1.56 -10.15 -5.75
CA LEU A 77 -1.13 -11.41 -5.14
C LEU A 77 -0.54 -11.20 -3.74
N PHE A 78 0.34 -10.22 -3.53
CA PHE A 78 1.10 -10.11 -2.29
C PHE A 78 0.60 -9.02 -1.34
N CYS A 79 -0.18 -8.06 -1.83
CA CYS A 79 -0.58 -6.87 -1.06
C CYS A 79 -2.06 -6.49 -1.20
N THR A 80 -2.93 -7.49 -1.28
CA THR A 80 -4.39 -7.32 -1.16
C THR A 80 -4.91 -8.14 0.01
N ALA A 81 -5.82 -7.58 0.80
CA ALA A 81 -6.32 -8.23 1.99
C ALA A 81 -7.20 -9.45 1.65
N SER A 82 -7.17 -10.48 2.49
CA SER A 82 -8.13 -11.58 2.41
C SER A 82 -9.43 -11.27 3.15
N TYR A 83 -9.40 -10.29 4.04
CA TYR A 83 -10.58 -9.77 4.72
C TYR A 83 -10.40 -8.30 5.12
N VAL A 84 -11.40 -7.47 4.81
CA VAL A 84 -11.50 -6.07 5.27
C VAL A 84 -12.82 -5.91 6.02
N SER A 85 -12.76 -5.39 7.25
CA SER A 85 -13.99 -5.11 7.99
C SER A 85 -14.61 -3.80 7.52
N ARG A 86 -15.92 -3.83 7.24
CA ARG A 86 -16.70 -2.62 6.94
C ARG A 86 -16.95 -1.74 8.17
N VAL A 87 -16.72 -2.27 9.37
CA VAL A 87 -16.97 -1.56 10.63
C VAL A 87 -15.65 -1.17 11.26
N VAL A 88 -15.26 0.09 11.13
CA VAL A 88 -14.05 0.65 11.76
C VAL A 88 -14.50 1.56 12.90
N LYS A 89 -13.83 1.48 14.06
CA LYS A 89 -14.12 2.40 15.16
C LYS A 89 -13.63 3.78 14.77
N MET A 90 -14.53 4.76 14.75
CA MET A 90 -14.16 6.14 14.52
C MET A 90 -13.48 6.72 15.75
N PRO A 91 -12.44 7.56 15.60
CA PRO A 91 -11.93 8.36 16.70
C PRO A 91 -13.01 9.33 17.20
N ASP A 92 -12.93 9.69 18.48
CA ASP A 92 -13.80 10.70 19.08
C ASP A 92 -13.47 12.10 18.50
N ASP A 93 -14.46 13.01 18.54
CA ASP A 93 -14.34 14.42 18.14
C ASP A 93 -13.88 14.67 16.70
N VAL A 94 -14.12 13.71 15.80
CA VAL A 94 -13.88 13.90 14.36
C VAL A 94 -15.06 14.65 13.75
N LYS A 95 -14.79 15.80 13.14
CA LYS A 95 -15.80 16.56 12.39
C LYS A 95 -16.39 15.72 11.26
N PRO A 96 -17.68 15.88 10.93
CA PRO A 96 -18.27 15.26 9.74
C PRO A 96 -17.49 15.64 8.48
N GLY A 97 -17.21 14.66 7.62
CA GLY A 97 -16.42 14.89 6.41
C GLY A 97 -15.63 13.67 5.95
N LYS A 98 -14.67 13.90 5.06
CA LYS A 98 -13.80 12.87 4.51
C LYS A 98 -12.35 13.13 4.91
N SER A 99 -11.58 12.07 5.08
CA SER A 99 -10.14 12.14 5.30
C SER A 99 -9.42 11.10 4.47
N LEU A 100 -8.48 11.54 3.64
CA LEU A 100 -7.57 10.67 2.92
C LEU A 100 -6.33 10.45 3.77
N ILE A 101 -6.10 9.22 4.22
CA ILE A 101 -5.02 8.87 5.14
C ILE A 101 -4.05 7.96 4.40
N SER A 102 -2.78 8.36 4.31
CA SER A 102 -1.68 7.57 3.76
C SER A 102 -0.76 7.13 4.88
N PHE A 103 -0.26 5.90 4.81
CA PHE A 103 0.56 5.33 5.87
C PHE A 103 1.45 4.19 5.38
N ASN A 104 2.52 3.94 6.12
CA ASN A 104 3.41 2.80 5.94
C ASN A 104 3.08 1.70 6.95
N PHE A 105 3.39 0.45 6.60
CA PHE A 105 3.19 -0.70 7.46
C PHE A 105 4.02 -1.91 6.99
N PHE A 106 3.95 -3.00 7.75
CA PHE A 106 4.42 -4.32 7.33
C PHE A 106 3.41 -5.41 7.68
N LEU A 107 3.44 -6.53 6.95
CA LEU A 107 2.68 -7.73 7.24
C LEU A 107 3.55 -8.73 8.00
N THR A 108 3.10 -9.11 9.20
CA THR A 108 3.73 -10.18 9.99
C THR A 108 3.62 -11.54 9.30
N ASN A 109 4.36 -12.53 9.80
CA ASN A 109 4.24 -13.94 9.39
C ASN A 109 2.82 -14.53 9.55
N LYS A 110 1.92 -13.89 10.30
CA LYS A 110 0.51 -14.28 10.46
C LYS A 110 -0.44 -13.46 9.58
N GLY A 111 0.06 -12.69 8.62
CA GLY A 111 -0.76 -11.84 7.75
C GLY A 111 -1.45 -10.68 8.48
N ARG A 112 -0.88 -10.24 9.62
CA ARG A 112 -1.38 -9.07 10.37
C ARG A 112 -0.59 -7.82 10.03
N ILE A 113 -1.30 -6.70 9.87
CA ILE A 113 -0.71 -5.37 9.74
C ILE A 113 -0.08 -4.94 11.08
N LYS A 114 1.18 -4.49 11.03
CA LYS A 114 1.93 -3.90 12.16
C LYS A 114 2.81 -2.75 11.67
N GLY A 115 3.37 -2.00 12.62
CA GLY A 115 4.25 -0.87 12.32
C GLY A 115 3.56 0.24 11.52
N VAL A 116 2.30 0.53 11.84
CA VAL A 116 1.55 1.62 11.20
C VAL A 116 2.25 2.93 11.50
N ASP A 117 2.59 3.67 10.44
CA ASP A 117 3.19 5.00 10.51
C ASP A 117 2.48 5.94 9.53
N ILE A 118 1.90 7.03 10.02
CA ILE A 118 1.10 7.94 9.20
C ILE A 118 2.04 8.85 8.41
N THR A 119 1.92 8.83 7.09
CA THR A 119 2.79 9.62 6.20
C THR A 119 2.14 10.90 5.71
N ASN A 120 0.82 10.91 5.57
CA ASN A 120 0.08 12.10 5.15
C ASN A 120 -1.40 11.97 5.49
N VAL A 121 -2.02 13.07 5.93
CA VAL A 121 -3.45 13.18 6.17
C VAL A 121 -3.99 14.42 5.46
N LYS A 122 -5.08 14.26 4.72
CA LYS A 122 -5.81 15.38 4.08
C LYS A 122 -7.29 15.28 4.44
N GLY A 123 -7.88 16.37 4.94
CA GLY A 123 -9.30 16.46 5.30
C GLY A 123 -9.51 16.71 6.78
N GLU A 124 -10.62 16.21 7.33
CA GLU A 124 -11.09 16.56 8.68
C GLU A 124 -10.26 16.00 9.84
N MET A 125 -9.66 14.82 9.67
CA MET A 125 -8.84 14.22 10.72
C MET A 125 -7.46 14.88 10.80
N ASN A 126 -6.96 15.05 12.02
CA ASN A 126 -5.53 15.26 12.26
C ASN A 126 -4.77 13.92 12.34
N ASP A 127 -3.43 13.99 12.40
CA ASP A 127 -2.55 12.81 12.44
C ASP A 127 -2.87 11.85 13.60
N ARG A 128 -3.20 12.37 14.78
CA ARG A 128 -3.54 11.56 15.95
C ARG A 128 -4.84 10.79 15.74
N GLN A 129 -5.85 11.44 15.15
CA GLN A 129 -7.13 10.81 14.81
C GLN A 129 -6.95 9.78 13.70
N ALA A 130 -6.21 10.13 12.64
CA ALA A 130 -5.87 9.24 11.55
C ALA A 130 -5.12 7.99 12.05
N TYR A 131 -4.15 8.15 12.95
CA TYR A 131 -3.44 7.03 13.57
C TYR A 131 -4.37 6.10 14.35
N LYS A 132 -5.29 6.65 15.17
CA LYS A 132 -6.30 5.86 15.90
C LYS A 132 -7.21 5.10 14.94
N TYR A 133 -7.68 5.77 13.88
CA TYR A 133 -8.54 5.18 12.86
C TYR A 133 -7.84 4.03 12.13
N ILE A 134 -6.65 4.28 11.58
CA ILE A 134 -5.87 3.26 10.86
C ILE A 134 -5.48 2.12 11.79
N THR A 135 -5.14 2.38 13.04
CA THR A 135 -4.87 1.31 14.02
C THR A 135 -6.10 0.43 14.25
N SER A 136 -7.30 1.03 14.34
CA SER A 136 -8.55 0.26 14.44
C SER A 136 -8.83 -0.53 13.17
N PHE A 137 -8.62 0.07 12.00
CA PHE A 137 -8.78 -0.57 10.69
C PHE A 137 -7.83 -1.78 10.57
N ALA A 138 -6.55 -1.55 10.79
CA ALA A 138 -5.47 -2.53 10.70
C ALA A 138 -5.67 -3.74 11.63
N LYS A 139 -6.25 -3.54 12.82
CA LYS A 139 -6.59 -4.64 13.74
C LYS A 139 -7.62 -5.60 13.15
N LYS A 140 -8.54 -5.10 12.32
CA LYS A 140 -9.64 -5.87 11.75
C LYS A 140 -9.34 -6.40 10.34
N THR A 141 -8.46 -5.74 9.59
CA THR A 141 -7.98 -6.19 8.30
C THR A 141 -7.04 -7.40 8.44
N ARG A 142 -7.19 -8.39 7.56
CA ARG A 142 -6.36 -9.61 7.54
C ARG A 142 -5.87 -9.89 6.13
N PHE A 143 -4.65 -10.40 6.04
CA PHE A 143 -4.04 -10.91 4.83
C PHE A 143 -3.80 -12.40 4.99
N GLU A 144 -3.76 -13.13 3.88
CA GLU A 144 -3.20 -14.49 3.93
C GLU A 144 -1.71 -14.43 4.25
N PRO A 145 -1.23 -15.23 5.22
CA PRO A 145 0.20 -15.40 5.49
C PRO A 145 0.99 -15.63 4.21
N LEU A 146 2.18 -15.00 4.13
CA LEU A 146 3.08 -15.22 3.01
C LEU A 146 3.81 -16.55 3.21
N MET A 147 3.23 -17.61 2.62
CA MET A 147 3.81 -18.94 2.55
C MET A 147 4.46 -19.14 1.19
N LEU A 148 5.77 -19.38 1.16
CA LEU A 148 6.54 -19.69 -0.05
C LEU A 148 7.36 -20.94 0.22
N ASP A 149 7.20 -21.99 -0.59
CA ASP A 149 7.89 -23.28 -0.46
C ASP A 149 7.85 -23.83 0.98
N GLY A 150 6.67 -23.81 1.60
CA GLY A 150 6.46 -24.28 2.98
C GLY A 150 7.01 -23.37 4.08
N ASN A 151 7.64 -22.25 3.73
CA ASN A 151 8.23 -21.31 4.67
C ASN A 151 7.37 -20.04 4.82
N VAL A 152 7.26 -19.54 6.04
CA VAL A 152 6.49 -18.32 6.35
C VAL A 152 7.41 -17.09 6.34
N TYR A 153 6.97 -16.01 5.73
CA TYR A 153 7.73 -14.76 5.60
C TYR A 153 6.96 -13.55 6.13
N GLN A 154 7.71 -12.53 6.54
CA GLN A 154 7.20 -11.17 6.73
C GLN A 154 7.27 -10.41 5.40
N LEU A 155 6.26 -9.60 5.09
CA LEU A 155 6.32 -8.65 3.96
C LEU A 155 6.49 -7.23 4.50
N SER A 156 7.53 -6.53 4.06
CA SER A 156 7.96 -5.23 4.59
C SER A 156 7.93 -4.13 3.54
N ASN A 157 8.15 -2.88 3.98
CA ASN A 157 8.17 -1.68 3.14
C ASN A 157 6.88 -1.49 2.31
N LEU A 158 5.74 -1.67 2.98
CA LEU A 158 4.44 -1.49 2.34
C LEU A 158 3.89 -0.12 2.67
N SER A 159 3.21 0.48 1.70
CA SER A 159 2.42 1.68 1.91
C SER A 159 0.96 1.42 1.59
N GLY A 160 0.05 2.16 2.20
CA GLY A 160 -1.38 2.04 1.99
C GLY A 160 -2.06 3.40 2.03
N GLN A 161 -3.29 3.43 1.55
CA GLN A 161 -4.15 4.60 1.63
C GLN A 161 -5.59 4.17 1.90
N VAL A 162 -6.28 4.89 2.79
CA VAL A 162 -7.71 4.68 3.10
C VAL A 162 -8.43 6.01 3.10
N ILE A 163 -9.68 6.00 2.64
CA ILE A 163 -10.62 7.11 2.82
C ILE A 163 -11.48 6.80 4.06
N ALA A 164 -11.35 7.62 5.08
CA ALA A 164 -12.23 7.60 6.25
C ALA A 164 -13.38 8.60 6.03
N ILE A 165 -14.61 8.20 6.36
CA ILE A 165 -15.79 9.03 6.29
C ILE A 165 -16.39 9.16 7.69
N SER A 166 -16.50 10.39 8.20
CA SER A 166 -17.15 10.76 9.47
C SER A 166 -18.49 11.42 9.23
N GLY A 167 -19.44 11.15 10.12
CA GLY A 167 -20.77 11.75 10.09
C GLY A 167 -21.78 11.00 9.19
N PRO A 168 -23.03 11.51 9.10
CA PRO A 168 -24.08 10.93 8.28
C PRO A 168 -23.74 11.04 6.78
N LEU A 169 -23.97 9.97 6.00
CA LEU A 169 -23.69 9.98 4.55
C LEU A 169 -24.52 11.02 3.77
N ARG A 170 -25.71 11.38 4.27
CA ARG A 170 -26.65 12.27 3.57
C ARG A 170 -26.08 13.68 3.37
N ASP A 171 -25.33 14.20 4.35
CA ASP A 171 -24.76 15.55 4.31
C ASP A 171 -23.54 15.67 3.38
N LEU A 172 -23.01 14.52 2.93
CA LEU A 172 -21.83 14.43 2.06
C LEU A 172 -22.19 14.38 0.58
N GLU A 173 -23.41 13.99 0.20
CA GLU A 173 -23.86 14.03 -1.19
C GLU A 173 -24.30 15.44 -1.62
N ASP A 174 -24.91 16.22 -0.72
CA ASP A 174 -25.42 17.56 -1.02
C ASP A 174 -24.33 18.64 -1.21
N ASN A 175 -23.10 18.39 -0.74
CA ASN A 175 -22.01 19.37 -0.73
C ASN A 175 -20.83 19.01 -1.65
N MET A 176 -20.96 18.01 -2.53
CA MET A 176 -19.85 17.60 -3.41
C MET A 176 -19.93 18.26 -4.80
N PRO A 177 -18.86 18.93 -5.27
CA PRO A 177 -18.78 19.32 -6.67
C PRO A 177 -18.84 18.07 -7.54
N HIS A 178 -19.77 18.11 -8.50
CA HIS A 178 -20.02 17.05 -9.46
C HIS A 178 -18.87 17.06 -10.49
N ASP A 179 -17.74 16.44 -10.18
CA ASP A 179 -16.75 16.12 -11.20
C ASP A 179 -16.19 14.70 -11.08
N SER A 180 -15.96 14.22 -12.29
CA SER A 180 -15.84 12.92 -12.89
C SER A 180 -14.61 12.12 -12.48
N GLY A 181 -14.82 10.80 -12.36
CA GLY A 181 -13.72 9.84 -12.42
C GLY A 181 -13.50 9.03 -11.15
N ILE A 182 -14.09 7.83 -11.17
CA ILE A 182 -13.54 6.62 -10.53
C ILE A 182 -13.51 6.61 -9.00
N TRP A 183 -14.61 6.89 -8.29
CA TRP A 183 -14.67 6.55 -6.85
C TRP A 183 -16.05 6.10 -6.40
N ARG A 184 -16.46 4.89 -6.78
CA ARG A 184 -17.40 4.05 -6.02
C ARG A 184 -16.95 2.58 -6.13
N ASN A 185 -17.22 1.82 -5.07
CA ASN A 185 -16.82 0.43 -4.80
C ASN A 185 -16.81 -0.51 -6.01
#